data_AF-W9S0S0-F1
#
_entry.id   AF-W9S0S0-F1
#
_cell.length_a   1.000
_cell.length_b   1.000
_cell.length_c   1.000
_cell.angle_alpha   90.00
_cell.angle_beta   90.00
_cell.angle_gamma   90.00
#
_symmetry.space_group_name_H-M   'P 1'
#
loop_
_entity.id
_entity.type
_entity.pdbx_description
1 polymer ?
#
loop_
_entity_poly.entity_id
_entity_poly.type
_entity_poly.pdbx_seq_one_letter_code
_entity_poly.pdbx_strand_id
1 'polypeptide(L)'
;MAVCKRLAQFGANSIRGFSYGSLGAFEISCRRISEFAKPNGNRAFLVDTLALVRSLEAQGVPSKQAEAITAAIIKVLNDSLENVAHSFVSKAEMQKSEMLQESNLSKFKSEVQGSQRDAGSKNKALKFRLEHHFSMLQRETEKLRGDIEKMRSELRYEIDKVTAGQRLDLNLERGRIRDELANQNAETTNLTNKLDREIHALRAQLEAAKYDVIKYCIGTLVSISAVGLAVIRILM
;
A
#
# COMPACT_ATOMS: atom_id res chain seq x y z
N MET A 1 -17.07 -36.72 4.91
CA MET A 1 -15.68 -36.40 5.30
C MET A 1 -15.55 -34.89 5.39
N ALA A 2 -15.37 -34.40 6.61
CA ALA A 2 -15.22 -32.99 6.94
C ALA A 2 -13.74 -32.65 7.06
N VAL A 3 -13.31 -31.51 6.51
CA VAL A 3 -12.11 -30.79 7.00
C VAL A 3 -12.45 -29.30 7.13
N CYS A 4 -12.90 -29.02 8.35
CA CYS A 4 -12.91 -27.76 9.10
C CYS A 4 -11.49 -27.13 9.16
N LYS A 5 -11.19 -25.85 9.42
CA LYS A 5 -11.94 -24.66 9.88
C LYS A 5 -10.97 -23.45 9.93
N ARG A 6 -11.46 -22.28 9.48
CA ARG A 6 -11.26 -20.89 9.98
C ARG A 6 -9.84 -20.28 10.17
N LEU A 7 -9.62 -19.17 9.45
CA LEU A 7 -8.91 -17.99 9.95
C LEU A 7 -9.88 -16.79 9.87
N ALA A 8 -10.41 -16.39 11.02
CA ALA A 8 -11.20 -15.18 11.17
C ALA A 8 -10.68 -14.40 12.38
N GLN A 9 -10.57 -13.09 12.18
CA GLN A 9 -10.27 -12.02 13.11
C GLN A 9 -10.80 -12.24 14.52
N PHE A 10 -10.07 -11.75 15.53
CA PHE A 10 -10.70 -11.11 16.68
C PHE A 10 -9.71 -10.14 17.33
N GLY A 11 -10.07 -8.86 17.36
CA GLY A 11 -9.55 -7.89 18.31
C GLY A 11 -10.63 -7.61 19.36
N ALA A 12 -10.27 -7.65 20.64
CA ALA A 12 -10.69 -6.75 21.71
C ALA A 12 -10.22 -7.26 23.10
N ASN A 13 -9.33 -6.47 23.71
CA ASN A 13 -9.16 -6.12 25.13
C ASN A 13 -8.97 -7.16 26.27
N SER A 14 -7.86 -6.90 26.99
CA SER A 14 -7.73 -6.78 28.45
C SER A 14 -7.34 -7.97 29.35
N ILE A 15 -6.11 -7.82 29.89
CA ILE A 15 -5.70 -7.93 31.30
C ILE A 15 -5.09 -9.26 31.79
N ARG A 16 -3.92 -9.07 32.44
CA ARG A 16 -3.15 -9.88 33.40
C ARG A 16 -2.13 -10.90 32.87
N GLY A 17 -0.87 -10.46 32.99
CA GLY A 17 0.12 -11.16 33.80
C GLY A 17 0.87 -12.28 33.09
N PHE A 18 1.91 -11.93 32.32
CA PHE A 18 2.89 -12.93 31.89
C PHE A 18 4.07 -12.99 32.85
N SER A 19 4.09 -14.14 33.52
CA SER A 19 5.11 -14.67 34.41
C SER A 19 6.45 -14.83 33.70
N TYR A 20 7.52 -14.60 34.46
CA TYR A 20 8.89 -14.95 34.13
C TYR A 20 9.02 -16.47 33.89
N GLY A 21 9.75 -16.84 32.84
CA GLY A 21 10.07 -18.22 32.49
C GLY A 21 11.48 -18.34 31.90
N SER A 22 12.43 -18.62 32.78
CA SER A 22 13.65 -19.42 32.58
C SER A 22 14.53 -19.16 31.35
N LEU A 23 15.56 -18.33 31.52
CA LEU A 23 16.84 -18.49 30.84
C LEU A 23 17.89 -18.89 31.88
N GLY A 24 18.57 -19.99 31.60
CA GLY A 24 19.46 -20.70 32.51
C GLY A 24 20.51 -19.80 33.15
N ALA A 25 20.64 -19.96 34.47
CA ALA A 25 21.69 -19.38 35.26
C ALA A 25 23.06 -19.86 34.75
N PHE A 26 23.81 -18.97 34.10
CA PHE A 26 25.26 -19.05 34.15
C PHE A 26 25.66 -18.72 35.58
N GLU A 27 25.74 -19.76 36.41
CA GLU A 27 26.27 -19.68 37.75
C GLU A 27 27.78 -19.45 37.64
N ILE A 28 28.18 -18.17 37.53
CA ILE A 28 29.56 -17.77 37.75
C ILE A 28 29.79 -17.99 39.24
N SER A 29 30.34 -19.17 39.55
CA SER A 29 30.86 -19.50 40.88
C SER A 29 32.07 -18.60 41.16
N CYS A 30 31.80 -17.37 41.55
CA CYS A 30 32.78 -16.58 42.28
C CYS A 30 32.99 -17.28 43.62
N ARG A 31 34.09 -18.04 43.74
CA ARG A 31 34.59 -18.50 45.04
C ARG A 31 34.55 -17.32 46.01
N ARG A 32 33.64 -17.38 46.98
CA ARG A 32 33.52 -16.40 48.05
C ARG A 32 34.69 -16.60 49.01
N ILE A 33 35.86 -16.04 48.65
CA ILE A 33 37.08 -16.07 49.47
C ILE A 33 37.02 -15.03 50.61
N SER A 34 35.99 -14.19 50.66
CA SER A 34 35.91 -13.04 51.59
C SER A 34 35.33 -13.32 52.98
N GLU A 35 34.94 -14.55 53.33
CA GLU A 35 34.31 -14.85 54.63
C GLU A 35 35.22 -15.50 55.68
N PHE A 36 36.54 -15.28 55.64
CA PHE A 36 37.43 -15.73 56.71
C PHE A 36 38.48 -14.70 57.13
N ALA A 37 38.02 -13.55 57.64
CA ALA A 37 38.67 -12.84 58.73
C ALA A 37 37.79 -11.67 59.17
N LYS A 38 37.08 -11.82 60.29
CA LYS A 38 36.70 -10.64 61.07
C LYS A 38 37.99 -9.90 61.43
N PRO A 39 38.19 -8.65 61.02
CA PRO A 39 39.35 -7.87 61.44
C PRO A 39 39.00 -7.29 62.82
N ASN A 40 38.91 -8.17 63.80
CA ASN A 40 39.11 -7.74 65.17
C ASN A 40 40.60 -7.36 65.23
N GLY A 41 40.87 -6.11 65.58
CA GLY A 41 42.18 -5.48 65.47
C GLY A 41 43.32 -6.33 66.01
N ASN A 42 44.50 -6.11 65.44
CA ASN A 42 45.80 -6.64 65.87
C ASN A 42 45.92 -8.17 65.86
N ARG A 43 46.21 -8.72 64.68
CA ARG A 43 47.26 -9.72 64.60
C ARG A 43 48.47 -9.13 63.89
N ALA A 44 49.04 -8.09 64.50
CA ALA A 44 50.50 -8.04 64.49
C ALA A 44 50.91 -9.35 65.15
N PHE A 45 51.55 -10.25 64.40
CA PHE A 45 52.26 -11.37 65.02
C PHE A 45 53.40 -10.74 65.82
N LEU A 46 53.07 -10.29 67.03
CA LEU A 46 54.02 -9.83 68.02
C LEU A 46 54.73 -11.10 68.47
N VAL A 47 55.78 -11.46 67.74
CA VAL A 47 56.70 -12.50 68.20
C VAL A 47 57.33 -11.95 69.46
N ASP A 48 56.99 -12.54 70.59
CA ASP A 48 57.65 -12.25 71.86
C ASP A 48 59.08 -12.77 71.76
N THR A 49 59.98 -11.86 71.39
CA THR A 49 61.41 -12.10 71.19
C THR A 49 62.05 -12.69 72.43
N LEU A 50 61.66 -12.20 73.61
CA LEU A 50 62.23 -12.64 74.87
C LEU A 50 61.78 -14.05 75.22
N ALA A 51 60.48 -14.35 75.07
CA ALA A 51 59.96 -15.70 75.30
C ALA A 51 60.57 -16.72 74.33
N LEU A 52 60.77 -16.35 73.06
CA LEU A 52 61.35 -17.23 72.06
C LEU A 52 62.82 -17.54 72.37
N VAL A 53 63.64 -16.54 72.70
CA VAL A 53 65.03 -16.73 73.11
C VAL A 53 65.13 -17.60 74.36
N ARG A 54 64.31 -17.34 75.39
CA ARG A 54 64.29 -18.15 76.62
C ARG A 54 63.87 -19.59 76.38
N SER A 55 62.95 -19.83 75.44
CA SER A 55 62.55 -21.18 75.06
C SER A 55 63.68 -21.95 74.37
N LEU A 56 64.48 -21.28 73.52
CA LEU A 56 65.62 -21.88 72.83
C LEU A 56 66.77 -22.17 73.81
N GLU A 57 67.03 -21.26 74.75
CA GLU A 57 67.99 -21.46 75.84
C GLU A 57 67.60 -22.64 76.75
N ALA A 58 66.31 -22.79 77.06
CA ALA A 58 65.80 -23.93 77.84
C ALA A 58 65.98 -25.29 77.13
N GLN A 59 66.11 -25.29 75.80
CA GLN A 59 66.40 -26.48 74.99
C GLN A 59 67.92 -26.69 74.76
N GLY A 60 68.77 -25.94 75.47
CA GLY A 60 70.22 -26.09 75.42
C GLY A 60 70.94 -25.27 74.33
N VAL A 61 70.24 -24.34 73.67
CA VAL A 61 70.85 -23.45 72.67
C VAL A 61 71.62 -22.32 73.39
N PRO A 62 72.91 -22.09 73.07
CA PRO A 62 73.66 -20.97 73.63
C PRO A 62 72.99 -19.62 73.36
N SER A 63 72.99 -18.73 74.35
CA SER A 63 72.28 -17.43 74.31
C SER A 63 72.50 -16.62 73.02
N LYS A 64 73.76 -16.51 72.56
CA LYS A 64 74.11 -15.82 71.31
C LYS A 64 73.52 -16.47 70.05
N GLN A 65 73.42 -17.80 70.03
CA GLN A 65 72.84 -18.53 68.91
C GLN A 65 71.30 -18.45 68.95
N ALA A 66 70.70 -18.52 70.14
CA ALA A 66 69.26 -18.34 70.32
C ALA A 66 68.81 -16.95 69.85
N GLU A 67 69.57 -15.90 70.16
CA GLU A 67 69.34 -14.53 69.70
C GLU A 67 69.47 -14.41 68.18
N ALA A 68 70.51 -15.00 67.58
CA ALA A 68 70.72 -14.98 66.12
C ALA A 68 69.62 -15.73 65.34
N ILE A 69 69.18 -16.90 65.84
CA ILE A 69 68.08 -17.67 65.26
C ILE A 69 66.77 -16.89 65.35
N THR A 70 66.50 -16.30 66.51
CA THR A 70 65.32 -15.45 66.74
C THR A 70 65.32 -14.25 65.80
N ALA A 71 66.47 -13.58 65.61
CA ALA A 71 66.61 -12.46 64.67
C ALA A 71 66.37 -12.88 63.21
N ALA A 72 66.87 -14.04 62.79
CA ALA A 72 66.62 -14.56 61.44
C ALA A 72 65.13 -14.88 61.21
N ILE A 73 64.45 -15.46 62.21
CA ILE A 73 63.01 -15.75 62.15
C ILE A 73 62.19 -14.46 62.06
N ILE A 74 62.51 -13.44 62.87
CA ILE A 74 61.82 -12.14 62.81
C ILE A 74 61.99 -11.51 61.43
N LYS A 75 63.19 -11.58 60.84
CA LYS A 75 63.45 -11.03 59.51
C LYS A 75 62.60 -11.70 58.45
N VAL A 76 62.61 -13.05 58.38
CA VAL A 76 61.78 -13.80 57.43
C VAL A 76 60.29 -13.54 57.65
N LEU A 77 59.84 -13.42 58.89
CA LEU A 77 58.45 -13.10 59.22
C LEU A 77 58.05 -11.68 58.78
N ASN A 78 58.91 -10.69 58.99
CA ASN A 78 58.68 -9.32 58.53
C ASN A 78 58.63 -9.24 57.00
N ASP A 79 59.60 -9.85 56.32
CA ASP A 79 59.66 -9.90 54.84
C ASP A 79 58.41 -10.62 54.28
N SER A 80 57.99 -11.72 54.89
CA SER A 80 56.78 -12.46 54.51
C SER A 80 55.51 -11.65 54.76
N LEU A 81 55.45 -10.91 55.87
CA LEU A 81 54.29 -10.09 56.23
C LEU A 81 54.14 -8.89 55.32
N GLU A 82 55.24 -8.22 54.97
CA GLU A 82 55.23 -7.09 54.03
C GLU A 82 54.79 -7.54 52.63
N ASN A 83 55.31 -8.67 52.15
CA ASN A 83 54.88 -9.26 50.88
C ASN A 83 53.39 -9.64 50.86
N VAL A 84 52.88 -10.20 51.98
CA VAL A 84 51.46 -10.54 52.12
C VAL A 84 50.60 -9.26 52.26
N ALA A 85 51.08 -8.22 52.95
CA ALA A 85 50.38 -6.96 53.10
C ALA A 85 50.15 -6.25 51.76
N HIS A 86 51.09 -6.34 50.81
CA HIS A 86 50.91 -5.82 49.44
C HIS A 86 49.81 -6.55 48.64
N SER A 87 49.44 -7.76 49.03
CA SER A 87 48.34 -8.51 48.39
C SER A 87 46.95 -8.11 48.93
N PHE A 88 46.91 -7.35 50.02
CA PHE A 88 45.66 -6.87 50.62
C PHE A 88 45.46 -5.38 50.32
N VAL A 89 44.19 -5.00 50.16
CA VAL A 89 43.77 -3.61 50.00
C VAL A 89 43.35 -3.08 51.37
N SER A 90 43.68 -1.83 51.68
CA SER A 90 43.22 -1.23 52.93
C SER A 90 41.70 -1.09 52.94
N LYS A 91 41.06 -1.14 54.11
CA LYS A 91 39.60 -0.96 54.22
C LYS A 91 39.14 0.37 53.63
N ALA A 92 39.92 1.43 53.79
CA ALA A 92 39.59 2.76 53.27
C ALA A 92 39.61 2.79 51.74
N GLU A 93 40.60 2.16 51.10
CA GLU A 93 40.67 2.05 49.64
C GLU A 93 39.56 1.15 49.08
N MET A 94 39.26 0.04 49.75
CA MET A 94 38.15 -0.85 49.38
C MET A 94 36.81 -0.10 49.41
N GLN A 95 36.51 0.61 50.50
CA GLN A 95 35.29 1.42 50.60
C GLN A 95 35.23 2.54 49.56
N LYS A 96 36.36 3.20 49.27
CA LYS A 96 36.44 4.21 48.22
C LYS A 96 36.13 3.61 46.84
N SER A 97 36.67 2.43 46.54
CA SER A 97 36.41 1.71 45.30
C SER A 97 34.94 1.30 45.19
N GLU A 98 34.36 0.79 46.27
CA GLU A 98 32.95 0.40 46.35
C GLU A 98 32.01 1.60 46.11
N MET A 99 32.24 2.73 46.79
CA MET A 99 31.47 3.96 46.56
C MET A 99 31.58 4.46 45.12
N LEU A 100 32.78 4.38 44.51
CA LEU A 100 32.97 4.77 43.12
C LEU A 100 32.20 3.84 42.17
N GLN A 101 32.25 2.54 42.40
CA GLN A 101 31.51 1.55 41.62
C GLN A 101 30.01 1.76 41.74
N GLU A 102 29.50 2.02 42.95
CA GLU A 102 28.08 2.28 43.19
C GLU A 102 27.60 3.57 42.52
N SER A 103 28.39 4.65 42.60
CA SER A 103 28.12 5.89 41.87
C SER A 103 28.07 5.67 40.36
N ASN A 104 29.04 4.95 39.80
CA ASN A 104 29.08 4.66 38.36
C ASN A 104 27.91 3.78 37.93
N LEU A 105 27.54 2.79 38.73
CA LEU A 105 26.38 1.93 38.48
C LEU A 105 25.08 2.73 38.52
N SER A 106 24.95 3.66 39.47
CA SER A 106 23.80 4.56 39.59
C SER A 106 23.66 5.48 38.37
N LYS A 107 24.77 6.09 37.92
CA LYS A 107 24.80 6.91 36.69
C LYS A 107 24.41 6.07 35.48
N PHE A 108 25.03 4.91 35.28
CA PHE A 108 24.72 4.00 34.19
C PHE A 108 23.24 3.60 34.18
N LYS A 109 22.68 3.25 35.35
CA LYS A 109 21.26 2.93 35.49
C LYS A 109 20.36 4.10 35.07
N SER A 110 20.71 5.32 35.44
CA SER A 110 19.95 6.52 35.08
C SER A 110 20.00 6.80 33.57
N GLU A 111 21.17 6.63 32.93
CA GLU A 111 21.35 6.80 31.49
C GLU A 111 20.60 5.73 30.69
N VAL A 112 20.67 4.47 31.14
CA VAL A 112 19.91 3.37 30.54
C VAL A 112 18.41 3.63 30.67
N GLN A 113 17.93 4.05 31.84
CA GLN A 113 16.52 4.35 32.05
C GLN A 113 16.06 5.57 31.23
N GLY A 114 16.89 6.61 31.10
CA GLY A 114 16.64 7.77 30.24
C GLY A 114 16.53 7.34 28.77
N SER A 115 17.51 6.58 28.29
CA SER A 115 17.53 6.04 26.92
C SER A 115 16.32 5.15 26.62
N GLN A 116 15.91 4.31 27.59
CA GLN A 116 14.71 3.47 27.48
C GLN A 116 13.44 4.32 27.35
N ARG A 117 13.31 5.39 28.15
CA ARG A 117 12.15 6.31 28.08
C ARG A 117 12.13 7.06 26.76
N ASP A 118 13.27 7.57 26.31
CA ASP A 118 13.38 8.31 25.05
C ASP A 118 13.08 7.41 23.85
N ALA A 119 13.63 6.19 23.82
CA ALA A 119 13.33 5.19 22.81
C ALA A 119 11.84 4.79 22.85
N GLY A 120 11.25 4.64 24.03
CA GLY A 120 9.82 4.38 24.20
C GLY A 120 8.94 5.51 23.66
N SER A 121 9.31 6.76 23.95
CA SER A 121 8.61 7.96 23.46
C SER A 121 8.69 8.07 21.94
N LYS A 122 9.87 7.87 21.36
CA LYS A 122 10.07 7.86 19.89
C LYS A 122 9.27 6.76 19.21
N ASN A 123 9.26 5.55 19.75
CA ASN A 123 8.45 4.45 19.22
C ASN A 123 6.95 4.77 19.29
N LYS A 124 6.48 5.38 20.38
CA LYS A 124 5.07 5.80 20.52
C LYS A 124 4.70 6.88 19.50
N ALA A 125 5.56 7.88 19.33
CA ALA A 125 5.37 8.93 18.34
C ALA A 125 5.39 8.38 16.91
N LEU A 126 6.31 7.45 16.60
CA LEU A 126 6.37 6.79 15.30
C LEU A 126 5.10 6.00 15.01
N LYS A 127 4.61 5.23 15.99
CA LYS A 127 3.34 4.51 15.89
C LYS A 127 2.16 5.45 15.62
N PHE A 128 2.05 6.55 16.37
CA PHE A 128 0.97 7.53 16.17
C PHE A 128 1.05 8.17 14.78
N ARG A 129 2.24 8.55 14.32
CA ARG A 129 2.45 9.08 12.97
C ARG A 129 2.06 8.08 11.88
N LEU A 130 2.39 6.81 12.07
CA LEU A 130 2.05 5.74 11.13
C LEU A 130 0.53 5.54 11.04
N GLU A 131 -0.15 5.47 12.19
CA GLU A 131 -1.61 5.35 12.27
C GLU A 131 -2.32 6.56 11.64
N HIS A 132 -1.82 7.78 11.92
CA HIS A 132 -2.34 9.00 11.32
C HIS A 132 -2.18 9.00 9.78
N HIS A 133 -0.98 8.69 9.28
CA HIS A 133 -0.73 8.63 7.84
C HIS A 133 -1.57 7.55 7.15
N PHE A 134 -1.73 6.39 7.79
CA PHE A 134 -2.60 5.32 7.29
C PHE A 134 -4.06 5.77 7.21
N SER A 135 -4.58 6.43 8.25
CA SER A 135 -5.95 6.96 8.25
C SER A 135 -6.17 8.02 7.16
N MET A 136 -5.17 8.87 6.91
CA MET A 136 -5.22 9.86 5.83
C MET A 136 -5.28 9.20 4.45
N LEU A 137 -4.37 8.27 4.17
CA LEU A 137 -4.35 7.53 2.91
C LEU A 137 -5.65 6.75 2.68
N GLN A 138 -6.19 6.13 3.72
CA GLN A 138 -7.45 5.40 3.63
C GLN A 138 -8.61 6.34 3.26
N ARG A 139 -8.68 7.53 3.87
CA ARG A 139 -9.68 8.55 3.55
C ARG A 139 -9.56 9.05 2.12
N GLU A 140 -8.34 9.32 1.64
CA GLU A 140 -8.09 9.75 0.26
C GLU A 140 -8.48 8.67 -0.74
N THR A 141 -8.14 7.40 -0.45
CA THR A 141 -8.51 6.26 -1.28
C THR A 141 -10.03 6.12 -1.40
N GLU A 142 -10.76 6.24 -0.29
CA GLU A 142 -12.23 6.15 -0.29
C GLU A 142 -12.87 7.32 -1.05
N LYS A 143 -12.31 8.53 -0.91
CA LYS A 143 -12.77 9.69 -1.66
C LYS A 143 -12.59 9.49 -3.17
N LEU A 144 -11.40 9.07 -3.60
CA LEU A 144 -11.11 8.79 -5.01
C LEU A 144 -12.01 7.69 -5.56
N ARG A 145 -12.27 6.64 -4.77
CA ARG A 145 -13.20 5.58 -5.13
C ARG A 145 -14.62 6.12 -5.36
N GLY A 146 -15.09 7.02 -4.49
CA GLY A 146 -16.38 7.69 -4.65
C GLY A 146 -16.45 8.56 -5.91
N ASP A 147 -15.41 9.34 -6.19
CA ASP A 147 -15.32 10.19 -7.38
C ASP A 147 -15.34 9.35 -8.67
N ILE A 148 -14.64 8.21 -8.69
CA ILE A 148 -14.66 7.26 -9.81
C ILE A 148 -16.07 6.71 -10.06
N GLU A 149 -16.77 6.29 -9.00
CA GLU A 149 -18.12 5.72 -9.16
C GLU A 149 -19.12 6.78 -9.63
N LYS A 150 -18.99 8.02 -9.15
CA LYS A 150 -19.78 9.15 -9.63
C LYS A 150 -19.53 9.40 -11.12
N MET A 151 -18.28 9.55 -11.54
CA MET A 151 -17.93 9.73 -12.96
C MET A 151 -18.44 8.58 -13.83
N ARG A 152 -18.32 7.34 -13.34
CA ARG A 152 -18.82 6.15 -14.04
C ARG A 152 -20.34 6.21 -14.25
N SER A 153 -21.10 6.67 -13.26
CA SER A 153 -22.55 6.82 -13.36
C SER A 153 -22.95 7.93 -14.35
N GLU A 154 -22.27 9.09 -14.31
CA GLU A 154 -22.51 10.22 -15.20
C GLU A 154 -22.20 9.84 -16.66
N LEU A 155 -21.07 9.16 -16.90
CA LEU A 155 -20.70 8.70 -18.24
C LEU A 155 -21.70 7.70 -18.80
N ARG A 156 -22.20 6.76 -17.98
CA ARG A 156 -23.25 5.83 -18.42
C ARG A 156 -24.52 6.57 -18.82
N TYR A 157 -24.94 7.53 -18.00
CA TYR A 157 -26.11 8.34 -18.30
C TYR A 157 -25.96 9.13 -19.61
N GLU A 158 -24.81 9.79 -19.83
CA GLU A 158 -24.57 10.53 -21.08
C GLU A 158 -24.50 9.59 -22.30
N ILE A 159 -23.89 8.40 -22.17
CA ILE A 159 -23.89 7.39 -23.23
C ILE A 159 -25.32 6.97 -23.58
N ASP A 160 -26.15 6.64 -22.59
CA ASP A 160 -27.53 6.20 -22.80
C ASP A 160 -28.37 7.32 -23.44
N LYS A 161 -28.20 8.55 -22.96
CA LYS A 161 -28.86 9.75 -23.48
C LYS A 161 -28.49 10.03 -24.93
N VAL A 162 -27.18 10.03 -25.27
CA VAL A 162 -26.72 10.26 -26.65
C VAL A 162 -27.18 9.12 -27.56
N THR A 163 -27.11 7.88 -27.10
CA THR A 163 -27.57 6.71 -27.88
C THR A 163 -29.07 6.77 -28.17
N ALA A 164 -29.88 7.14 -27.17
CA ALA A 164 -31.32 7.34 -27.34
C ALA A 164 -31.63 8.50 -28.30
N GLY A 165 -30.90 9.62 -28.16
CA GLY A 165 -31.01 10.77 -29.06
C GLY A 165 -30.71 10.42 -30.51
N GLN A 166 -29.57 9.78 -30.77
CA GLN A 166 -29.18 9.34 -32.11
C GLN A 166 -30.20 8.36 -32.72
N ARG A 167 -30.74 7.43 -31.91
CA ARG A 167 -31.78 6.51 -32.37
C ARG A 167 -33.06 7.25 -32.74
N LEU A 168 -33.45 8.27 -31.99
CA LEU A 168 -34.60 9.10 -32.31
C LEU A 168 -34.39 9.87 -33.61
N ASP A 169 -33.24 10.55 -33.75
CA ASP A 169 -32.90 11.34 -34.94
C ASP A 169 -32.94 10.47 -36.21
N LEU A 170 -32.35 9.28 -36.17
CA LEU A 170 -32.39 8.33 -37.29
C LEU A 170 -33.81 7.87 -37.63
N ASN A 171 -34.68 7.69 -36.63
CA ASN A 171 -36.07 7.30 -36.87
C ASN A 171 -36.88 8.45 -37.47
N LEU A 172 -36.66 9.69 -37.01
CA LEU A 172 -37.31 10.87 -37.57
C LEU A 172 -36.87 11.12 -39.01
N GLU A 173 -35.56 11.05 -39.29
CA GLU A 173 -35.04 11.24 -40.65
C GLU A 173 -35.50 10.11 -41.59
N ARG A 174 -35.56 8.87 -41.10
CA ARG A 174 -36.15 7.76 -41.85
C ARG A 174 -37.64 7.97 -42.13
N GLY A 175 -38.39 8.56 -41.20
CA GLY A 175 -39.79 8.96 -41.41
C GLY A 175 -39.89 10.01 -42.51
N ARG A 176 -39.10 11.08 -42.39
CA ARG A 176 -39.06 12.18 -43.37
C ARG A 176 -38.70 11.72 -44.78
N ILE A 177 -37.72 10.83 -44.92
CA ILE A 177 -37.34 10.23 -46.22
C ILE A 177 -38.50 9.41 -46.81
N ARG A 178 -39.26 8.68 -45.98
CA ARG A 178 -40.44 7.93 -46.47
C ARG A 178 -41.54 8.85 -46.96
N ASP A 179 -41.81 9.94 -46.23
CA ASP A 179 -42.83 10.91 -46.62
C ASP A 179 -42.44 11.63 -47.92
N GLU A 180 -41.18 12.04 -48.05
CA GLU A 180 -40.63 12.63 -49.29
C GLU A 180 -40.71 11.65 -50.46
N LEU A 181 -40.35 10.38 -50.25
CA LEU A 181 -40.44 9.34 -51.28
C LEU A 181 -41.90 9.08 -51.70
N ALA A 182 -42.84 9.09 -50.74
CA ALA A 182 -44.27 8.96 -51.04
C ALA A 182 -44.79 10.14 -51.86
N ASN A 183 -44.37 11.37 -51.52
CA ASN A 183 -44.72 12.57 -52.28
C ASN A 183 -44.19 12.51 -53.72
N GLN A 184 -42.90 12.16 -53.90
CA GLN A 184 -42.30 12.00 -55.23
C GLN A 184 -42.97 10.90 -56.07
N ASN A 185 -43.36 9.78 -55.46
CA ASN A 185 -44.13 8.74 -56.14
C ASN A 185 -45.52 9.23 -56.56
N ALA A 186 -46.20 10.02 -55.73
CA ALA A 186 -47.49 10.60 -56.05
C ALA A 186 -47.38 11.61 -57.21
N GLU A 187 -46.35 12.47 -57.18
CA GLU A 187 -46.06 13.41 -58.27
C GLU A 187 -45.74 12.68 -59.58
N THR A 188 -44.88 11.66 -59.53
CA THR A 188 -44.53 10.85 -60.69
C THR A 188 -45.77 10.17 -61.26
N THR A 189 -46.62 9.57 -60.42
CA THR A 189 -47.89 8.96 -60.85
C THR A 189 -48.83 10.00 -61.47
N ASN A 190 -48.89 11.22 -60.92
CA ASN A 190 -49.68 12.32 -61.49
C ASN A 190 -49.17 12.72 -62.88
N LEU A 191 -47.86 12.85 -63.05
CA LEU A 191 -47.22 13.18 -64.32
C LEU A 191 -47.44 12.06 -65.36
N THR A 192 -47.26 10.79 -64.98
CA THR A 192 -47.55 9.64 -65.85
C THR A 192 -49.00 9.67 -66.32
N ASN A 193 -49.96 9.89 -65.40
CA ASN A 193 -51.38 9.99 -65.77
C ASN A 193 -51.68 11.18 -66.68
N LYS A 194 -50.98 12.31 -66.54
CA LYS A 194 -51.11 13.46 -67.45
C LYS A 194 -50.56 13.13 -68.83
N LEU A 195 -49.38 12.52 -68.90
CA LEU A 195 -48.76 12.08 -70.15
C LEU A 195 -49.66 11.09 -70.89
N ASP A 196 -50.23 10.10 -70.20
CA ASP A 196 -51.14 9.13 -70.82
C ASP A 196 -52.37 9.82 -71.41
N ARG A 197 -52.95 10.80 -70.71
CA ARG A 197 -54.07 11.61 -71.22
C ARG A 197 -53.68 12.41 -72.47
N GLU A 198 -52.52 13.06 -72.47
CA GLU A 198 -52.02 13.81 -73.63
C GLU A 198 -51.75 12.88 -74.81
N ILE A 199 -51.17 11.70 -74.60
CA ILE A 199 -50.96 10.68 -75.64
C ILE A 199 -52.30 10.25 -76.24
N HIS A 200 -53.30 9.96 -75.41
CA HIS A 200 -54.64 9.60 -75.90
C HIS A 200 -55.31 10.74 -76.67
N ALA A 201 -55.18 11.99 -76.19
CA ALA A 201 -55.71 13.17 -76.88
C ALA A 201 -55.03 13.40 -78.24
N LEU A 202 -53.70 13.34 -78.30
CA LEU A 202 -52.94 13.45 -79.55
C LEU A 202 -53.27 12.33 -80.53
N ARG A 203 -53.45 11.10 -80.03
CA ARG A 203 -53.86 9.97 -80.87
C ARG A 203 -55.25 10.20 -81.47
N ALA A 204 -56.21 10.69 -80.69
CA ALA A 204 -57.55 11.02 -81.19
C ALA A 204 -57.52 12.15 -82.22
N GLN A 205 -56.71 13.20 -82.00
CA GLN A 205 -56.51 14.28 -82.98
C GLN A 205 -55.89 13.75 -84.28
N LEU A 206 -54.91 12.84 -84.18
CA LEU A 206 -54.27 12.23 -85.34
C LEU A 206 -55.23 11.34 -86.13
N GLU A 207 -56.09 10.58 -85.46
CA GLU A 207 -57.15 9.81 -86.11
C GLU A 207 -58.16 10.72 -86.83
N ALA A 208 -58.59 11.83 -86.19
CA ALA A 208 -59.47 12.81 -86.82
C ALA A 208 -58.82 13.46 -88.06
N ALA A 209 -57.56 13.92 -87.94
CA ALA A 209 -56.81 14.49 -89.06
C ALA A 209 -56.63 13.49 -90.21
N LYS A 210 -56.42 12.20 -89.91
CA LYS A 210 -56.39 11.13 -90.92
C LYS A 210 -57.72 11.03 -91.67
N TYR A 211 -58.87 11.08 -90.98
CA TYR A 211 -60.18 11.07 -91.63
C TYR A 211 -60.41 12.31 -92.50
N ASP A 212 -59.96 13.50 -92.06
CA ASP A 212 -60.04 14.72 -92.85
C ASP A 212 -59.22 14.60 -94.15
N VAL A 213 -57.99 14.11 -94.09
CA VAL A 213 -57.16 13.86 -95.28
C VAL A 213 -57.85 12.89 -96.24
N ILE A 214 -58.39 11.78 -95.73
CA ILE A 214 -59.13 10.80 -96.56
C ILE A 214 -60.33 11.48 -97.23
N LYS A 215 -61.09 12.30 -96.50
CA LYS A 215 -62.25 13.05 -97.03
C LYS A 215 -61.84 14.01 -98.14
N TYR A 216 -60.74 14.76 -97.96
CA TYR A 216 -60.21 15.65 -99.01
C TYR A 216 -59.74 14.86 -100.24
N CYS A 217 -59.04 13.73 -100.06
CA CYS A 217 -58.62 12.87 -101.17
C CYS A 217 -59.81 12.33 -101.99
N ILE A 218 -60.88 11.89 -101.33
CA ILE A 218 -62.11 11.44 -102.01
C ILE A 218 -62.74 12.62 -102.77
N GLY A 219 -62.84 13.80 -102.14
CA GLY A 219 -63.38 15.00 -102.77
C GLY A 219 -62.61 15.44 -104.02
N THR A 220 -61.27 15.41 -103.97
CA THR A 220 -60.43 15.77 -105.11
C THR A 220 -60.54 14.75 -106.23
N LEU A 221 -60.48 13.45 -105.94
CA LEU A 221 -60.69 12.40 -106.94
C LEU A 221 -62.04 12.56 -107.66
N VAL A 222 -63.13 12.77 -106.93
CA VAL A 222 -64.46 13.00 -107.51
C VAL A 222 -64.50 14.27 -108.35
N SER A 223 -63.87 15.36 -107.90
CA SER A 223 -63.80 16.61 -108.68
C SER A 223 -63.04 16.45 -109.99
N ILE A 224 -61.90 15.73 -109.99
CA ILE A 224 -61.10 15.45 -111.18
C ILE A 224 -61.90 14.57 -112.15
N SER A 225 -62.56 13.53 -111.65
CA SER A 225 -63.45 12.69 -112.46
C SER A 225 -64.62 13.48 -113.06
N ALA A 226 -65.26 14.38 -112.29
CA ALA A 226 -66.35 15.22 -112.77
C ALA A 226 -65.90 16.19 -113.86
N VAL A 227 -64.75 16.86 -113.68
CA VAL A 227 -64.14 17.72 -114.70
C VAL A 227 -63.77 16.92 -115.95
N GLY A 228 -63.15 15.75 -115.78
CA GLY A 228 -62.81 14.85 -116.89
C GLY A 228 -64.04 14.43 -117.71
N LEU A 229 -65.13 14.04 -117.05
CA LEU A 229 -66.40 13.74 -117.71
C LEU A 229 -67.02 14.95 -118.42
N ALA A 230 -66.94 16.14 -117.82
CA ALA A 230 -67.42 17.38 -118.44
C ALA A 230 -66.65 17.72 -119.73
N VAL A 231 -65.33 17.55 -119.74
CA VAL A 231 -64.50 17.75 -120.94
C VAL A 231 -64.83 16.74 -122.04
N ILE A 232 -64.96 15.45 -121.70
CA ILE A 232 -65.36 14.41 -122.68
C ILE A 232 -66.70 14.76 -123.32
N ARG A 233 -67.65 15.29 -122.53
CA ARG A 233 -68.98 15.68 -123.00
C ARG A 233 -69.00 16.92 -123.90
N ILE A 234 -67.98 17.77 -123.85
CA ILE A 234 -67.81 18.93 -124.75
C ILE A 234 -67.07 18.53 -126.04
N LEU A 235 -66.24 17.48 -125.97
CA LEU A 235 -65.35 17.07 -127.08
C LEU A 235 -65.97 16.01 -128.01
N MET A 236 -66.97 15.24 -127.54
CA MET A 236 -67.87 14.42 -128.39
C MET A 236 -69.12 15.20 -128.76
#